data_AF-U2BAF9-F1
#
_entry.id   AF-U2BAF9-F1
#
_cell.length_a   1.000
_cell.length_b   1.000
_cell.length_c   1.000
_cell.angle_alpha   90.00
_cell.angle_beta   90.00
_cell.angle_gamma   90.00
#
_symmetry.space_group_name_H-M   'P 1'
#
loop_
_entity.id
_entity.type
_entity.pdbx_description
1 polymer ?
#
loop_
_entity_poly.entity_id
_entity_poly.type
_entity_poly.pdbx_seq_one_letter_code
_entity_poly.pdbx_strand_id
1 'polypeptide(L)'
;MIASSTQSHLHLLICDKKNDADAHLQAVVDDLRREGFNVTGEQVWSPCEHRTIIAVQQAQGCGLVIKQHRPDNPLLKTFLPSEDWKLLRHCPCPVLIVKSATSWLGGSILAAIDAGNEDISHRLLHAGIVGHGYDIARMTGGTLHLMSAYPCPQQMAGDPVYQVKESIRSMYVEHCKALQAEFNIEDVRLHIEEGPAESLIPAIARRLEVALCVIGSVGRSGLSGALIGNTAETVLDSLDCDVLVLKPEDVLTHLEELEAPVVNVALSQAIHSWPYSHSPAAQESPSTQAGCEIPAPRVAAASVRSPEL
;
A
#
# COMPACT_ATOMS: atom_id res chain seq x y z
N MET A 1 -1.77 11.02 12.98
CA MET A 1 -0.88 11.80 12.09
C MET A 1 -1.40 11.84 10.67
N ILE A 2 -1.45 10.72 9.93
CA ILE A 2 -1.92 10.68 8.53
C ILE A 2 -3.30 11.35 8.39
N ALA A 3 -4.32 10.83 9.07
CA ALA A 3 -5.68 11.40 9.03
C ALA A 3 -5.76 12.85 9.53
N SER A 4 -4.91 13.26 10.49
CA SER A 4 -4.86 14.64 10.99
C SER A 4 -4.40 15.60 9.89
N SER A 5 -3.43 15.20 9.08
CA SER A 5 -2.87 16.05 8.02
C SER A 5 -3.66 15.97 6.71
N THR A 6 -4.25 14.81 6.39
CA THR A 6 -5.01 14.61 5.14
C THR A 6 -6.52 14.84 5.29
N GLN A 7 -7.03 14.95 6.52
CA GLN A 7 -8.46 14.96 6.82
C GLN A 7 -9.20 13.72 6.29
N SER A 8 -8.48 12.61 6.11
CA SER A 8 -9.03 11.33 5.65
C SER A 8 -10.01 10.75 6.68
N HIS A 9 -11.07 10.11 6.17
CA HIS A 9 -11.92 9.26 7.00
C HIS A 9 -11.14 8.01 7.44
N LEU A 10 -11.31 7.62 8.71
CA LEU A 10 -10.78 6.39 9.29
C LEU A 10 -11.89 5.34 9.40
N HIS A 11 -11.68 4.18 8.80
CA HIS A 11 -12.55 3.02 8.99
C HIS A 11 -11.84 1.97 9.86
N LEU A 12 -12.31 1.77 11.09
CA LEU A 12 -11.70 0.83 12.03
C LEU A 12 -12.26 -0.58 11.83
N LEU A 13 -11.38 -1.56 11.62
CA LEU A 13 -11.81 -2.94 11.35
C LEU A 13 -11.26 -3.95 12.37
N ILE A 14 -12.17 -4.72 12.98
CA ILE A 14 -11.83 -5.93 13.74
C ILE A 14 -12.17 -7.17 12.91
N CYS A 15 -11.13 -7.95 12.57
CA CYS A 15 -11.26 -9.26 11.93
C CYS A 15 -11.33 -10.37 12.99
N ASP A 16 -12.48 -10.60 13.60
CA ASP A 16 -12.66 -11.69 14.58
C ASP A 16 -13.97 -12.45 14.35
N LYS A 17 -13.92 -13.77 14.51
CA LYS A 17 -15.07 -14.67 14.47
C LYS A 17 -16.01 -14.48 15.66
N LYS A 18 -15.46 -14.07 16.81
CA LYS A 18 -16.24 -13.91 18.05
C LYS A 18 -16.72 -12.46 18.14
N ASN A 19 -18.02 -12.26 18.23
CA ASN A 19 -18.63 -10.91 18.23
C ASN A 19 -18.59 -10.24 19.62
N ASP A 20 -17.48 -10.38 20.35
CA ASP A 20 -17.29 -9.89 21.73
C ASP A 20 -16.50 -8.57 21.80
N ALA A 21 -15.98 -8.11 20.66
CA ALA A 21 -15.10 -6.96 20.55
C ALA A 21 -15.83 -5.63 20.23
N ASP A 22 -17.12 -5.69 19.89
CA ASP A 22 -17.93 -4.52 19.49
C ASP A 22 -17.88 -3.38 20.52
N ALA A 23 -17.98 -3.68 21.81
CA ALA A 23 -18.01 -2.64 22.85
C ALA A 23 -16.69 -1.87 22.93
N HIS A 24 -15.56 -2.56 22.76
CA HIS A 24 -14.26 -1.90 22.74
C HIS A 24 -14.07 -1.08 21.46
N LEU A 25 -14.46 -1.62 20.31
CA LEU A 25 -14.38 -0.91 19.04
C LEU A 25 -15.15 0.41 19.09
N GLN A 26 -16.38 0.39 19.62
CA GLN A 26 -17.18 1.60 19.76
C GLN A 26 -16.54 2.61 20.73
N ALA A 27 -15.92 2.15 21.82
CA ALA A 27 -15.19 3.04 22.72
C ALA A 27 -14.03 3.76 21.99
N VAL A 28 -13.24 3.03 21.19
CA VAL A 28 -12.14 3.65 20.41
C VAL A 28 -12.68 4.61 19.35
N VAL A 29 -13.77 4.26 18.66
CA VAL A 29 -14.42 5.12 17.68
C VAL A 29 -14.91 6.42 18.32
N ASP A 30 -15.56 6.35 19.47
CA ASP A 30 -16.06 7.51 20.20
C ASP A 30 -14.94 8.40 20.72
N ASP A 31 -13.84 7.80 21.19
CA ASP A 31 -12.64 8.52 21.62
C ASP A 31 -12.04 9.33 20.46
N LEU A 32 -11.85 8.70 19.30
CA LEU A 32 -11.31 9.39 18.11
C LEU A 32 -12.27 10.45 17.56
N ARG A 33 -13.59 10.23 17.63
CA ARG A 33 -14.57 11.26 17.25
C ARG A 33 -14.50 12.47 18.18
N ARG A 34 -14.28 12.26 19.49
CA ARG A 34 -14.07 13.36 20.46
C ARG A 34 -12.78 14.13 20.17
N GLU A 35 -11.76 13.48 19.62
CA GLU A 35 -10.53 14.12 19.12
C GLU A 35 -10.73 14.85 17.77
N GLY A 36 -11.90 14.75 17.15
CA GLY A 36 -12.26 15.45 15.92
C GLY A 36 -12.02 14.65 14.64
N PHE A 37 -11.71 13.36 14.72
CA PHE A 37 -11.55 12.51 13.54
C PHE A 37 -12.89 12.06 12.96
N ASN A 38 -12.97 11.98 11.63
CA ASN A 38 -14.09 11.33 10.94
C ASN A 38 -13.87 9.82 10.94
N VAL A 39 -14.52 9.10 11.86
CA VAL A 39 -14.27 7.68 12.11
C VAL A 39 -15.56 6.85 12.09
N THR A 40 -15.49 5.69 11.44
CA THR A 40 -16.44 4.58 11.57
C THR A 40 -15.71 3.33 12.04
N GLY A 41 -16.45 2.34 12.54
CA GLY A 41 -15.86 1.07 12.91
C GLY A 41 -16.83 -0.08 12.67
N GLU A 42 -16.30 -1.20 12.22
CA GLU A 42 -17.05 -2.45 12.06
C GLU A 42 -16.22 -3.65 12.52
N GLN A 43 -16.94 -4.66 13.01
CA GLN A 43 -16.40 -5.97 13.30
C GLN A 43 -17.02 -6.95 12.30
N VAL A 44 -16.18 -7.65 11.55
CA VAL A 44 -16.63 -8.62 10.55
C VAL A 44 -15.60 -9.71 10.37
N TRP A 45 -16.05 -10.89 9.94
CA TRP A 45 -15.19 -12.01 9.59
C TRP A 45 -15.68 -12.73 8.34
N SER A 46 -14.77 -13.01 7.41
CA SER A 46 -15.06 -13.76 6.18
C SER A 46 -13.81 -14.44 5.60
N PRO A 47 -13.88 -15.72 5.25
CA PRO A 47 -13.37 -16.88 6.01
C PRO A 47 -11.93 -16.79 6.58
N CYS A 48 -11.13 -15.79 6.20
CA CYS A 48 -9.76 -15.53 6.64
C CYS A 48 -9.49 -14.01 6.71
N GLU A 49 -8.41 -13.61 7.39
CA GLU A 49 -8.18 -12.20 7.75
C GLU A 49 -8.00 -11.31 6.51
N HIS A 50 -7.10 -11.68 5.59
CA HIS A 50 -6.82 -10.84 4.42
C HIS A 50 -8.04 -10.64 3.53
N ARG A 51 -8.87 -11.68 3.31
CA ARG A 51 -10.11 -11.54 2.50
C ARG A 51 -11.15 -10.69 3.20
N THR A 52 -11.22 -10.77 4.53
CA THR A 52 -12.07 -9.86 5.32
C THR A 52 -11.63 -8.42 5.10
N ILE A 53 -10.34 -8.13 5.25
CA ILE A 53 -9.78 -6.79 5.05
C ILE A 53 -10.06 -6.27 3.63
N ILE A 54 -9.85 -7.09 2.60
CA ILE A 54 -10.08 -6.71 1.20
C ILE A 54 -11.57 -6.44 0.92
N ALA A 55 -12.47 -7.30 1.42
CA ALA A 55 -13.91 -7.11 1.23
C ALA A 55 -14.39 -5.79 1.85
N VAL A 56 -13.88 -5.45 3.04
CA VAL A 56 -14.18 -4.18 3.73
C VAL A 56 -13.55 -3.00 2.99
N GLN A 57 -12.30 -3.12 2.57
CA GLN A 57 -11.61 -2.10 1.78
C GLN A 57 -12.41 -1.73 0.52
N GLN A 58 -12.93 -2.73 -0.19
CA GLN A 58 -13.79 -2.53 -1.36
C GLN A 58 -15.14 -1.91 -0.99
N ALA A 59 -15.82 -2.42 0.04
CA ALA A 59 -17.13 -1.92 0.47
C ALA A 59 -17.09 -0.45 0.94
N GLN A 60 -15.99 -0.04 1.58
CA GLN A 60 -15.82 1.31 2.12
C GLN A 60 -15.04 2.24 1.17
N GLY A 61 -14.50 1.73 0.06
CA GLY A 61 -13.69 2.51 -0.87
C GLY A 61 -12.38 3.03 -0.26
N CYS A 62 -11.74 2.24 0.62
CA CYS A 62 -10.51 2.64 1.30
C CYS A 62 -9.32 2.67 0.32
N GLY A 63 -8.68 3.82 0.17
CA GLY A 63 -7.49 4.01 -0.67
C GLY A 63 -6.17 3.66 0.02
N LEU A 64 -6.19 3.28 1.30
CA LEU A 64 -5.04 2.79 2.06
C LEU A 64 -5.52 1.80 3.12
N VAL A 65 -4.84 0.65 3.21
CA VAL A 65 -4.99 -0.31 4.32
C VAL A 65 -3.79 -0.21 5.23
N ILE A 66 -4.04 0.02 6.52
CA ILE A 66 -2.99 0.03 7.56
C ILE A 66 -3.16 -1.21 8.45
N LYS A 67 -2.12 -2.05 8.50
CA LYS A 67 -2.08 -3.25 9.33
C LYS A 67 -0.81 -3.29 10.17
N GLN A 68 -0.95 -3.53 11.47
CA GLN A 68 0.18 -3.82 12.32
C GLN A 68 0.68 -5.24 12.04
N HIS A 69 1.97 -5.36 11.75
CA HIS A 69 2.65 -6.65 11.69
C HIS A 69 2.74 -7.25 13.09
N ARG A 70 2.26 -8.49 13.24
CA ARG A 70 2.43 -9.28 14.45
C ARG A 70 3.10 -10.59 14.08
N PRO A 71 4.36 -10.80 14.47
CA PRO A 71 5.06 -12.02 14.11
C PRO A 71 4.45 -13.22 14.84
N ASP A 72 4.28 -14.35 14.14
CA ASP A 72 3.80 -15.60 14.74
C ASP A 72 4.74 -16.09 15.86
N ASN A 73 6.02 -15.74 15.77
CA ASN A 73 7.03 -16.01 16.78
C ASN A 73 7.76 -14.71 17.16
N PRO A 74 7.73 -14.26 18.43
CA PRO A 74 8.43 -13.06 18.89
C PRO A 74 9.96 -13.05 18.66
N LEU A 75 10.57 -14.23 18.44
CA LEU A 75 11.98 -14.36 18.09
C LEU A 75 12.27 -14.05 16.60
N LEU A 76 11.25 -14.11 15.75
CA LEU A 76 11.30 -13.82 14.32
C LEU A 76 10.55 -12.52 14.03
N LYS A 77 11.02 -11.42 14.64
CA LYS A 77 10.32 -10.11 14.63
C LYS A 77 10.06 -9.54 13.24
N THR A 78 10.81 -9.98 12.24
CA THR A 78 10.76 -9.40 10.90
C THR A 78 10.03 -10.28 9.88
N PHE A 79 9.76 -11.55 10.20
CA PHE A 79 9.14 -12.52 9.30
C PHE A 79 7.63 -12.33 9.24
N LEU A 80 7.09 -12.01 8.06
CA LEU A 80 5.66 -11.82 7.87
C LEU A 80 4.84 -13.12 7.97
N PRO A 81 3.67 -13.13 8.63
CA PRO A 81 2.73 -14.24 8.59
C PRO A 81 2.16 -14.42 7.18
N SER A 82 1.65 -15.63 6.92
CA SER A 82 1.06 -15.97 5.62
C SER A 82 -0.14 -15.08 5.23
N GLU A 83 -0.86 -14.50 6.20
CA GLU A 83 -1.99 -13.60 5.93
C GLU A 83 -1.53 -12.20 5.50
N ASP A 84 -0.43 -11.69 6.04
CA ASP A 84 0.14 -10.39 5.61
C ASP A 84 0.62 -10.49 4.14
N TRP A 85 1.25 -11.61 3.77
CA TRP A 85 1.63 -11.85 2.37
C TRP A 85 0.45 -11.91 1.43
N LYS A 86 -0.62 -12.62 1.80
CA LYS A 86 -1.83 -12.68 0.97
C LYS A 86 -2.49 -11.30 0.87
N LEU A 87 -2.53 -10.54 1.96
CA LEU A 87 -3.02 -9.16 1.93
C LEU A 87 -2.19 -8.32 0.96
N LEU A 88 -0.87 -8.34 1.08
CA LEU A 88 0.02 -7.59 0.21
C LEU A 88 -0.12 -7.99 -1.27
N ARG A 89 -0.36 -9.26 -1.57
CA ARG A 89 -0.57 -9.78 -2.93
C ARG A 89 -1.90 -9.38 -3.54
N HIS A 90 -2.98 -9.45 -2.76
CA HIS A 90 -4.35 -9.35 -3.28
C HIS A 90 -5.04 -8.01 -3.00
N CYS A 91 -4.52 -7.20 -2.08
CA CYS A 91 -5.16 -5.93 -1.74
C CYS A 91 -5.06 -4.95 -2.93
N PRO A 92 -6.21 -4.41 -3.41
CA PRO A 92 -6.27 -3.52 -4.56
C PRO A 92 -6.04 -2.05 -4.16
N CYS A 93 -5.27 -1.79 -3.11
CA CYS A 93 -4.80 -0.46 -2.75
C CYS A 93 -3.42 -0.54 -2.10
N PRO A 94 -2.73 0.59 -1.91
CA PRO A 94 -1.55 0.66 -1.06
C PRO A 94 -1.78 0.03 0.32
N VAL A 95 -0.78 -0.71 0.79
CA VAL A 95 -0.80 -1.34 2.12
C VAL A 95 0.37 -0.83 2.94
N LEU A 96 0.09 -0.28 4.11
CA LEU A 96 1.07 0.09 5.12
C LEU A 96 1.16 -1.01 6.17
N ILE A 97 2.32 -1.64 6.25
CA ILE A 97 2.66 -2.61 7.29
C ILE A 97 3.44 -1.89 8.39
N VAL A 98 2.84 -1.80 9.58
CA VAL A 98 3.47 -1.16 10.76
C VAL A 98 4.26 -2.23 11.52
N LYS A 99 5.60 -2.14 11.49
CA LYS A 99 6.52 -3.10 12.13
C LYS A 99 7.16 -2.51 13.39
N SER A 100 7.24 -1.19 13.50
CA SER A 100 7.93 -0.51 14.60
C SER A 100 7.01 0.42 15.39
N ALA A 101 7.40 0.71 16.63
CA ALA A 101 6.82 1.77 17.45
C ALA A 101 7.54 3.12 17.27
N THR A 102 8.59 3.16 16.44
CA THR A 102 9.36 4.39 16.16
C THR A 102 8.46 5.44 15.54
N SER A 103 8.44 6.64 16.12
CA SER A 103 7.71 7.78 15.57
C SER A 103 8.28 8.19 14.22
N TRP A 104 7.40 8.56 13.29
CA TRP A 104 7.81 9.12 11.99
C TRP A 104 8.16 10.61 12.07
N LEU A 105 7.82 11.30 13.18
CA LEU A 105 8.07 12.74 13.34
C LEU A 105 9.56 13.05 13.30
N GLY A 106 9.97 13.87 12.33
CA GLY A 106 11.38 14.19 12.09
C GLY A 106 12.25 13.01 11.62
N GLY A 107 11.64 11.86 11.32
CA GLY A 107 12.34 10.62 10.95
C GLY A 107 12.74 10.57 9.48
N SER A 108 13.64 9.64 9.16
CA SER A 108 14.06 9.35 7.79
C SER A 108 13.04 8.48 7.07
N ILE A 109 12.65 8.87 5.86
CA ILE A 109 11.80 8.11 4.94
C ILE A 109 12.66 7.64 3.77
N LEU A 110 12.58 6.36 3.41
CA LEU A 110 13.33 5.78 2.30
C LEU A 110 12.38 5.40 1.16
N ALA A 111 12.57 5.99 -0.01
CA ALA A 111 11.95 5.54 -1.26
C ALA A 111 12.94 4.62 -1.99
N ALA A 112 12.58 3.35 -2.17
CA ALA A 112 13.41 2.39 -2.89
C ALA A 112 12.76 1.99 -4.23
N ILE A 113 13.46 2.28 -5.32
CA ILE A 113 13.03 2.03 -6.70
C ILE A 113 13.99 1.09 -7.43
N ASP A 114 13.52 0.47 -8.51
CA ASP A 114 14.35 -0.25 -9.45
C ASP A 114 14.54 0.60 -10.71
N ALA A 115 15.57 1.44 -10.70
CA ALA A 115 15.87 2.32 -11.84
C ALA A 115 16.34 1.56 -13.11
N GLY A 116 16.43 0.23 -13.06
CA GLY A 116 16.80 -0.62 -14.19
C GLY A 116 15.68 -0.85 -15.20
N ASN A 117 14.41 -0.63 -14.82
CA ASN A 117 13.28 -0.76 -15.73
C ASN A 117 12.66 0.60 -16.04
N GLU A 118 12.53 0.89 -17.33
CA GLU A 118 12.04 2.17 -17.83
C GLU A 118 10.70 2.06 -18.56
N ASP A 119 9.99 0.93 -18.49
CA ASP A 119 8.64 0.88 -19.05
C ASP A 119 7.71 1.90 -18.37
N ILE A 120 6.62 2.28 -19.06
CA ILE A 120 5.73 3.35 -18.60
C ILE A 120 5.14 3.02 -17.21
N SER A 121 4.78 1.76 -16.98
CA SER A 121 4.19 1.30 -15.72
C SER A 121 5.19 1.45 -14.57
N HIS A 122 6.46 1.08 -14.78
CA HIS A 122 7.52 1.23 -13.79
C HIS A 122 7.85 2.70 -13.52
N ARG A 123 7.92 3.56 -14.55
CA ARG A 123 8.14 5.00 -14.34
C ARG A 123 7.03 5.64 -13.50
N LEU A 124 5.77 5.29 -13.78
CA LEU A 124 4.63 5.76 -12.97
C LEU A 124 4.71 5.24 -11.54
N LEU A 125 5.07 3.96 -11.35
CA LEU A 125 5.28 3.38 -10.03
C LEU A 125 6.42 4.07 -9.27
N HIS A 126 7.55 4.36 -9.93
CA HIS A 126 8.68 5.06 -9.30
C HIS A 126 8.29 6.47 -8.85
N ALA A 127 7.62 7.23 -9.71
CA ALA A 127 7.07 8.53 -9.34
C ALA A 127 6.09 8.42 -8.16
N GLY A 128 5.25 7.38 -8.14
CA GLY A 128 4.38 7.06 -7.02
C GLY A 128 5.14 6.76 -5.72
N ILE A 129 6.19 5.94 -5.77
CA ILE A 129 7.03 5.58 -4.61
C ILE A 129 7.71 6.84 -4.03
N VAL A 130 8.37 7.62 -4.88
CA VAL A 130 9.08 8.83 -4.46
C VAL A 130 8.10 9.90 -3.99
N GLY A 131 6.96 10.07 -4.68
CA GLY A 131 5.90 11.01 -4.31
C GLY A 131 5.28 10.73 -2.95
N HIS A 132 4.90 9.47 -2.66
CA HIS A 132 4.40 9.11 -1.33
C HIS A 132 5.48 9.31 -0.26
N GLY A 133 6.73 8.95 -0.55
CA GLY A 133 7.85 9.23 0.35
C GLY A 133 8.02 10.72 0.66
N TYR A 134 7.89 11.57 -0.36
CA TYR A 134 7.98 13.03 -0.26
C TYR A 134 6.85 13.62 0.58
N ASP A 135 5.61 13.24 0.29
CA ASP A 135 4.43 13.71 1.02
C ASP A 135 4.49 13.32 2.49
N ILE A 136 4.91 12.08 2.77
CA ILE A 136 5.05 11.59 4.14
C ILE A 136 6.17 12.32 4.87
N ALA A 137 7.34 12.49 4.25
CA ALA A 137 8.45 13.24 4.85
C ALA A 137 8.04 14.69 5.18
N ARG A 138 7.32 15.36 4.27
CA ARG A 138 6.82 16.73 4.52
C ARG A 138 5.79 16.77 5.64
N MET A 139 4.86 15.82 5.66
CA MET A 139 3.83 15.72 6.69
C MET A 139 4.44 15.48 8.08
N THR A 140 5.53 14.72 8.16
CA THR A 140 6.17 14.36 9.43
C THR A 140 7.26 15.34 9.86
N GLY A 141 7.62 16.31 8.99
CA GLY A 141 8.80 17.15 9.18
C GLY A 141 10.12 16.37 9.10
N GLY A 142 10.11 15.20 8.46
CA GLY A 142 11.25 14.31 8.27
C GLY A 142 12.04 14.56 6.98
N THR A 143 12.88 13.60 6.61
CA THR A 143 13.74 13.68 5.42
C THR A 143 13.52 12.53 4.47
N LEU A 144 13.41 12.81 3.17
CA LEU A 144 13.32 11.79 2.13
C LEU A 144 14.72 11.40 1.62
N HIS A 145 14.97 10.10 1.58
CA HIS A 145 16.10 9.47 0.90
C HIS A 145 15.59 8.66 -0.29
N LEU A 146 16.31 8.72 -1.41
CA LEU A 146 16.05 7.91 -2.60
C LEU A 146 17.14 6.86 -2.74
N MET A 147 16.75 5.60 -2.94
CA MET A 147 17.65 4.46 -3.10
C MET A 147 17.32 3.70 -4.39
N SER A 148 18.36 3.33 -5.12
CA SER A 148 18.29 2.35 -6.20
C SER A 148 19.50 1.42 -6.17
N ALA A 149 19.25 0.11 -6.27
CA ALA A 149 20.29 -0.91 -6.32
C ALA A 149 20.44 -1.39 -7.76
N TYR A 150 21.66 -1.37 -8.30
CA TYR A 150 21.94 -1.92 -9.63
C TYR A 150 22.73 -3.24 -9.54
N PRO A 151 22.44 -4.22 -10.41
CA PRO A 151 23.07 -5.52 -10.34
C PRO A 151 24.58 -5.41 -10.58
N CYS A 152 25.35 -6.16 -9.78
CA CYS A 152 26.76 -6.41 -10.07
C CYS A 152 26.86 -7.44 -11.20
N PRO A 153 27.44 -7.12 -12.38
CA PRO A 153 27.66 -8.11 -13.42
C PRO A 153 28.71 -9.11 -12.93
N GLN A 154 28.30 -10.25 -12.38
CA GLN A 154 29.24 -11.27 -11.92
C GLN A 154 29.60 -12.26 -13.06
N GLN A 155 30.91 -12.34 -13.34
CA GLN A 155 31.65 -13.44 -13.98
C GLN A 155 31.48 -13.69 -15.49
N MET A 156 32.14 -12.89 -16.33
CA MET A 156 32.81 -13.40 -17.55
C MET A 156 34.17 -12.70 -17.71
N ALA A 157 35.24 -13.48 -17.85
CA ALA A 157 36.59 -12.97 -18.06
C ALA A 157 36.74 -12.36 -19.46
N GLY A 158 37.18 -11.11 -19.52
CA GLY A 158 37.52 -10.41 -20.75
C GLY A 158 37.20 -8.91 -20.65
N ASP A 159 38.01 -8.08 -21.29
CA ASP A 159 38.02 -6.61 -21.22
C ASP A 159 36.84 -5.81 -21.87
N PRO A 160 35.60 -6.35 -22.05
CA PRO A 160 34.40 -5.52 -22.29
C PRO A 160 33.55 -5.17 -21.04
N VAL A 161 33.83 -5.77 -19.88
CA VAL A 161 32.92 -5.74 -18.71
C VAL A 161 32.88 -4.36 -18.02
N TYR A 162 34.00 -3.61 -17.99
CA TYR A 162 34.05 -2.30 -17.34
C TYR A 162 33.20 -1.23 -18.04
N GLN A 163 33.19 -1.21 -19.38
CA GLN A 163 32.37 -0.24 -20.13
C GLN A 163 30.87 -0.51 -19.94
N VAL A 164 30.47 -1.79 -19.89
CA VAL A 164 29.09 -2.20 -19.61
C VAL A 164 28.67 -1.82 -18.19
N LYS A 165 29.58 -1.97 -17.22
CA LYS A 165 29.32 -1.56 -15.83
C LYS A 165 29.09 -0.05 -15.70
N GLU A 166 29.92 0.77 -16.33
CA GLU A 166 29.76 2.23 -16.28
C GLU A 166 28.50 2.69 -17.02
N SER A 167 28.12 2.03 -18.12
CA SER A 167 26.87 2.34 -18.82
C SER A 167 25.63 1.96 -17.99
N ILE A 168 25.63 0.82 -17.30
CA ILE A 168 24.53 0.41 -16.42
C ILE A 168 24.39 1.42 -15.28
N ARG A 169 25.49 1.76 -14.61
CA ARG A 169 25.47 2.74 -13.53
C ARG A 169 24.97 4.10 -14.02
N SER A 170 25.43 4.56 -15.17
CA SER A 170 25.03 5.85 -15.75
C SER A 170 23.53 5.91 -16.02
N MET A 171 22.94 4.83 -16.55
CA MET A 171 21.49 4.71 -16.77
C MET A 171 20.71 4.84 -15.45
N TYR A 172 21.11 4.09 -14.41
CA TYR A 172 20.49 4.18 -13.09
C TYR A 172 20.62 5.59 -12.49
N VAL A 173 21.79 6.22 -12.63
CA VAL A 173 22.05 7.59 -12.17
C VAL A 173 21.16 8.60 -12.89
N GLU A 174 21.03 8.50 -14.21
CA GLU A 174 20.21 9.41 -15.00
C GLU A 174 18.73 9.35 -14.57
N HIS A 175 18.18 8.14 -14.46
CA HIS A 175 16.80 7.93 -14.02
C HIS A 175 16.59 8.47 -12.59
N CYS A 176 17.47 8.12 -11.66
CA CYS A 176 17.37 8.61 -10.29
C CYS A 176 17.51 10.13 -10.19
N LYS A 177 18.36 10.76 -11.03
CA LYS A 177 18.53 12.22 -11.04
C LYS A 177 17.29 12.95 -11.54
N ALA A 178 16.53 12.38 -12.46
CA ALA A 178 15.26 12.95 -12.90
C ALA A 178 14.27 13.06 -11.72
N LEU A 179 14.09 11.96 -10.98
CA LEU A 179 13.24 11.94 -9.77
C LEU A 179 13.82 12.81 -8.65
N GLN A 180 15.15 12.81 -8.47
CA GLN A 180 15.82 13.66 -7.50
C GLN A 180 15.50 15.14 -7.73
N ALA A 181 15.57 15.60 -8.99
CA ALA A 181 15.28 16.98 -9.36
C ALA A 181 13.78 17.32 -9.19
N GLU A 182 12.89 16.41 -9.59
CA GLU A 182 11.44 16.58 -9.47
C GLU A 182 10.99 16.76 -8.01
N PHE A 183 11.57 15.98 -7.09
CA PHE A 183 11.21 16.00 -5.67
C PHE A 183 12.18 16.79 -4.79
N ASN A 184 13.12 17.53 -5.39
CA ASN A 184 14.12 18.37 -4.70
C ASN A 184 14.89 17.62 -3.59
N ILE A 185 15.40 16.42 -3.93
CA ILE A 185 16.16 15.56 -3.01
C ILE A 185 17.64 15.97 -3.06
N GLU A 186 18.22 16.30 -1.91
CA GLU A 186 19.65 16.67 -1.80
C GLU A 186 20.57 15.52 -2.24
N ASP A 187 21.72 15.83 -2.86
CA ASP A 187 22.68 14.81 -3.35
C ASP A 187 23.11 13.81 -2.26
N VAL A 188 23.27 14.28 -1.02
CA VAL A 188 23.63 13.43 0.13
C VAL A 188 22.54 12.41 0.50
N ARG A 189 21.32 12.59 -0.02
CA ARG A 189 20.17 11.72 0.22
C ARG A 189 19.84 10.79 -0.94
N LEU A 190 20.65 10.85 -2.02
CA LEU A 190 20.56 9.93 -3.15
C LEU A 190 21.58 8.79 -2.99
N HIS A 191 21.08 7.55 -2.93
CA HIS A 191 21.88 6.34 -2.74
C HIS A 191 21.74 5.45 -3.98
N ILE A 192 22.81 5.32 -4.75
CA ILE A 192 22.85 4.45 -5.93
C ILE A 192 24.00 3.48 -5.75
N GLU A 193 23.66 2.25 -5.36
CA GLU A 193 24.63 1.27 -4.87
C GLU A 193 24.64 0.02 -5.74
N GLU A 194 25.82 -0.58 -5.89
CA GLU A 194 26.00 -1.82 -6.63
C GLU A 194 25.74 -3.03 -5.73
N GLY A 195 24.89 -3.95 -6.17
CA GLY A 195 24.67 -5.21 -5.48
C GLY A 195 23.20 -5.64 -5.39
N PRO A 196 22.93 -6.71 -4.62
CA PRO A 196 21.57 -7.23 -4.45
C PRO A 196 20.71 -6.26 -3.63
N ALA A 197 19.57 -5.85 -4.19
CA ALA A 197 18.62 -4.94 -3.56
C ALA A 197 18.13 -5.46 -2.20
N GLU A 198 17.93 -6.77 -2.09
CA GLU A 198 17.53 -7.47 -0.87
C GLU A 198 18.51 -7.34 0.29
N SER A 199 19.79 -7.05 0.00
CA SER A 199 20.78 -6.77 1.04
C SER A 199 20.98 -5.27 1.25
N LEU A 200 20.99 -4.49 0.17
CA LEU A 200 21.30 -3.06 0.21
C LEU A 200 20.19 -2.22 0.84
N ILE A 201 18.92 -2.48 0.49
CA ILE A 201 17.79 -1.69 1.02
C ILE A 201 17.71 -1.81 2.55
N PRO A 202 17.71 -3.02 3.16
CA PRO A 202 17.73 -3.13 4.62
C PRO A 202 18.99 -2.55 5.27
N ALA A 203 20.16 -2.68 4.63
CA ALA A 203 21.41 -2.12 5.15
C ALA A 203 21.36 -0.59 5.22
N ILE A 204 20.85 0.06 4.17
CA ILE A 204 20.68 1.52 4.13
C ILE A 204 19.60 1.97 5.10
N ALA A 205 18.47 1.25 5.17
CA ALA A 205 17.41 1.56 6.11
C ALA A 205 17.91 1.56 7.57
N ARG A 206 18.71 0.55 7.96
CA ARG A 206 19.34 0.51 9.29
C ARG A 206 20.37 1.64 9.48
N ARG A 207 21.21 1.90 8.49
CA ARG A 207 22.24 2.96 8.55
C ARG A 207 21.65 4.35 8.75
N LEU A 208 20.50 4.62 8.13
CA LEU A 208 19.82 5.92 8.16
C LEU A 208 18.72 6.00 9.23
N GLU A 209 18.56 4.95 10.04
CA GLU A 209 17.49 4.83 11.05
C GLU A 209 16.11 5.16 10.46
N VAL A 210 15.81 4.57 9.29
CA VAL A 210 14.58 4.82 8.54
C VAL A 210 13.37 4.43 9.39
N ALA A 211 12.39 5.34 9.48
CA ALA A 211 11.12 5.11 10.16
C ALA A 211 10.10 4.42 9.24
N LEU A 212 10.13 4.75 7.94
CA LEU A 212 9.26 4.19 6.91
C LEU A 212 10.03 3.99 5.60
N CYS A 213 9.92 2.79 5.03
CA CYS A 213 10.38 2.48 3.68
C CYS A 213 9.18 2.38 2.73
N VAL A 214 9.24 3.07 1.60
CA VAL A 214 8.26 2.98 0.51
C VAL A 214 8.87 2.13 -0.60
N ILE A 215 8.19 1.05 -0.97
CA ILE A 215 8.62 0.11 -2.01
C ILE A 215 7.49 -0.15 -3.01
N GLY A 216 7.87 -0.51 -4.22
CA GLY A 216 6.95 -1.09 -5.19
C GLY A 216 6.96 -2.61 -5.12
N SER A 217 5.81 -3.23 -5.31
CA SER A 217 5.73 -4.65 -5.66
C SER A 217 5.32 -4.79 -7.13
N VAL A 218 6.26 -5.19 -7.98
CA VAL A 218 6.00 -5.60 -9.36
C VAL A 218 6.10 -7.12 -9.46
N GLY A 219 5.07 -7.75 -10.02
CA GLY A 219 5.14 -9.15 -10.44
C GLY A 219 5.92 -9.29 -11.74
N ARG A 220 6.38 -10.50 -12.07
CA ARG A 220 6.92 -10.77 -13.41
C ARG A 220 5.77 -10.66 -14.43
N SER A 221 5.81 -9.61 -15.26
CA SER A 221 5.14 -9.40 -16.55
C SER A 221 3.90 -10.27 -16.86
N GLY A 222 2.73 -9.63 -16.91
CA GLY A 222 1.46 -10.19 -17.42
C GLY A 222 0.26 -9.86 -16.54
N LEU A 223 -0.94 -9.99 -17.08
CA LEU A 223 -2.25 -9.81 -16.40
C LEU A 223 -2.45 -10.68 -15.15
N SER A 224 -1.47 -11.51 -14.75
CA SER A 224 -1.50 -12.34 -13.55
C SER A 224 -0.79 -11.69 -12.35
N GLY A 225 -0.76 -10.35 -12.30
CA GLY A 225 0.02 -9.47 -11.42
C GLY A 225 -0.16 -9.59 -9.90
N ALA A 226 -0.65 -10.72 -9.38
CA ALA A 226 -0.83 -11.00 -7.95
C ALA A 226 0.45 -11.52 -7.25
N LEU A 227 1.61 -11.46 -7.89
CA LEU A 227 2.87 -11.94 -7.33
C LEU A 227 3.72 -10.76 -6.84
N ILE A 228 4.00 -10.72 -5.54
CA ILE A 228 5.10 -9.90 -5.01
C ILE A 228 6.39 -10.54 -5.52
N GLY A 229 7.25 -9.77 -6.19
CA GLY A 229 8.53 -10.29 -6.64
C GLY A 229 9.41 -10.72 -5.46
N ASN A 230 10.20 -11.79 -5.62
CA ASN A 230 11.08 -12.33 -4.57
C ASN A 230 11.96 -11.27 -3.88
N THR A 231 12.40 -10.25 -4.62
CA THR A 231 13.16 -9.11 -4.07
C THR A 231 12.33 -8.32 -3.06
N ALA A 232 11.11 -7.91 -3.43
CA ALA A 232 10.22 -7.20 -2.54
C ALA A 232 9.83 -8.06 -1.33
N GLU A 233 9.68 -9.38 -1.51
CA GLU A 233 9.44 -10.30 -0.40
C GLU A 233 10.60 -10.29 0.61
N THR A 234 11.82 -10.50 0.10
CA THR A 234 13.03 -10.57 0.94
C THR A 234 13.33 -9.23 1.63
N VAL A 235 13.14 -8.11 0.92
CA VAL A 235 13.31 -6.76 1.48
C VAL A 235 12.33 -6.54 2.62
N LEU A 236 11.05 -6.83 2.42
CA LEU A 236 10.02 -6.56 3.40
C LEU A 236 10.19 -7.43 4.65
N ASP A 237 10.60 -8.70 4.50
CA ASP A 237 10.96 -9.59 5.63
C ASP A 237 12.24 -9.16 6.37
N SER A 238 13.09 -8.33 5.76
CA SER A 238 14.38 -7.92 6.32
C SER A 238 14.37 -6.50 6.92
N LEU A 239 13.32 -5.72 6.65
CA LEU A 239 13.16 -4.36 7.18
C LEU A 239 12.62 -4.37 8.60
N ASP A 240 13.24 -3.57 9.47
CA ASP A 240 12.78 -3.35 10.85
C ASP A 240 11.84 -2.14 10.99
N CYS A 241 11.78 -1.30 9.96
CA CYS A 241 10.93 -0.10 9.89
C CYS A 241 9.55 -0.42 9.31
N ASP A 242 8.64 0.55 9.36
CA ASP A 242 7.36 0.41 8.67
C ASP A 242 7.57 0.35 7.15
N VAL A 243 6.65 -0.30 6.45
CA VAL A 243 6.76 -0.49 5.00
C VAL A 243 5.45 -0.13 4.31
N LEU A 244 5.50 0.86 3.41
CA LEU A 244 4.41 1.19 2.50
C LEU A 244 4.67 0.48 1.16
N VAL A 245 3.76 -0.42 0.79
CA VAL A 245 3.85 -1.17 -0.47
C VAL A 245 2.88 -0.60 -1.48
N LEU A 246 3.43 -0.12 -2.60
CA LEU A 246 2.67 0.37 -3.75
C LEU A 246 2.65 -0.66 -4.87
N LYS A 247 1.61 -0.61 -5.70
CA LYS A 247 1.47 -1.45 -6.91
C LYS A 247 1.24 -0.55 -8.12
N PRO A 248 1.59 -1.01 -9.34
CA PRO A 248 1.18 -0.36 -10.57
C PRO A 248 -0.35 -0.22 -10.69
N GLU A 249 -0.81 0.84 -11.34
CA GLU A 249 -2.23 1.16 -11.52
C GLU A 249 -3.00 0.05 -12.27
N ASP A 250 -2.38 -0.57 -13.27
CA ASP A 250 -2.96 -1.67 -14.03
C ASP A 250 -3.15 -2.92 -13.16
N VAL A 251 -2.23 -3.16 -12.23
CA VAL A 251 -2.36 -4.25 -11.24
C VAL A 251 -3.47 -3.94 -10.24
N LEU A 252 -3.56 -2.70 -9.75
CA LEU A 252 -4.62 -2.28 -8.83
C LEU A 252 -6.00 -2.44 -9.47
N THR A 253 -6.19 -1.89 -10.67
CA THR A 253 -7.44 -2.02 -11.43
C THR A 253 -7.85 -3.48 -11.63
N HIS A 254 -6.90 -4.34 -11.99
CA HIS A 254 -7.18 -5.77 -12.14
C HIS A 254 -7.58 -6.46 -10.83
N LEU A 255 -6.91 -6.12 -9.72
CA LEU A 255 -7.25 -6.66 -8.40
C LEU A 255 -8.62 -6.17 -7.93
N GLU A 256 -9.01 -4.92 -8.21
CA GLU A 256 -10.35 -4.41 -7.94
C GLU A 256 -11.40 -5.24 -8.67
N GLU A 257 -11.18 -5.55 -9.96
CA GLU A 257 -12.08 -6.39 -10.75
C GLU A 257 -12.18 -7.83 -10.22
N LEU A 258 -11.05 -8.42 -9.79
CA LEU A 258 -11.01 -9.79 -9.26
C LEU A 258 -11.68 -9.93 -7.89
N GLU A 259 -11.52 -8.92 -7.04
CA GLU A 259 -12.04 -8.92 -5.67
C GLU A 259 -13.41 -8.22 -5.54
N ALA A 260 -13.93 -7.69 -6.66
CA ALA A 260 -15.27 -7.12 -6.71
C ALA A 260 -16.30 -8.14 -6.20
N PRO A 261 -17.22 -7.74 -5.29
CA PRO A 261 -18.27 -8.63 -4.84
C PRO A 261 -19.06 -9.11 -6.04
N VAL A 262 -19.23 -10.43 -6.16
CA VAL A 262 -20.06 -11.02 -7.21
C VAL A 262 -21.48 -10.47 -7.02
N VAL A 263 -21.84 -9.47 -7.82
CA VAL A 263 -23.23 -9.02 -7.95
C VAL A 263 -23.96 -10.25 -8.49
N ASN A 264 -24.74 -10.90 -7.64
CA ASN A 264 -25.50 -12.07 -8.06
C ASN A 264 -26.66 -11.58 -8.94
N VAL A 265 -26.38 -11.30 -10.21
CA VAL A 265 -27.35 -10.89 -11.23
C VAL A 265 -28.45 -11.94 -11.41
N ALA A 266 -28.25 -13.17 -10.92
CA ALA A 266 -29.27 -14.21 -10.92
C ALA A 266 -30.36 -14.05 -9.83
N LEU A 267 -30.16 -13.21 -8.81
CA LEU A 267 -31.18 -12.97 -7.77
C LEU A 267 -32.07 -11.76 -8.06
N SER A 268 -31.63 -10.80 -8.88
CA SER A 268 -32.51 -9.70 -9.33
C SER A 268 -33.50 -10.16 -10.42
N GLN A 269 -33.13 -11.13 -11.26
CA GLN A 269 -34.04 -11.71 -12.24
C GLN A 269 -35.10 -12.64 -11.62
N ALA A 270 -34.80 -13.28 -10.48
CA ALA A 270 -35.74 -14.15 -9.78
C ALA A 270 -36.81 -13.38 -8.96
N ILE A 271 -36.50 -12.15 -8.52
CA ILE A 271 -37.46 -11.28 -7.81
C ILE A 271 -38.44 -10.63 -8.79
N HIS A 272 -38.05 -10.41 -10.04
CA HIS A 272 -38.93 -9.86 -11.09
C HIS A 272 -39.73 -10.92 -11.87
N SER A 273 -39.55 -12.22 -11.60
CA SER A 273 -40.27 -13.31 -12.27
C SER A 273 -41.43 -13.91 -11.46
N TRP A 274 -41.88 -13.27 -10.37
CA TRP A 274 -43.03 -13.75 -9.60
C TRP A 274 -44.36 -13.25 -10.20
N PRO A 275 -45.29 -14.12 -10.66
CA PRO A 275 -46.37 -13.71 -11.56
C PRO A 275 -47.59 -13.05 -10.89
N TYR A 276 -47.50 -12.58 -9.65
CA TYR A 276 -48.61 -11.87 -9.01
C TYR A 276 -48.12 -10.70 -8.15
N SER A 277 -47.89 -9.55 -8.77
CA SER A 277 -48.11 -8.26 -8.12
C SER A 277 -48.95 -7.38 -9.05
N HIS A 278 -50.25 -7.37 -8.82
CA HIS A 278 -51.13 -6.36 -9.39
C HIS A 278 -51.04 -5.11 -8.51
N SER A 279 -50.61 -3.98 -9.08
CA SER A 279 -51.26 -2.66 -8.92
C SER A 279 -50.57 -1.56 -9.73
N PRO A 280 -51.29 -0.46 -10.03
CA PRO A 280 -51.29 0.13 -11.36
C PRO A 280 -50.42 1.38 -11.52
N ALA A 281 -50.28 1.73 -12.79
CA ALA A 281 -49.61 2.88 -13.40
C ALA A 281 -49.78 4.26 -12.72
N ALA A 282 -48.69 5.03 -12.75
CA ALA A 282 -48.64 6.49 -12.99
C ALA A 282 -47.20 6.84 -13.47
N GLN A 283 -46.96 7.01 -14.77
CA GLN A 283 -46.90 8.27 -15.54
C GLN A 283 -45.77 9.25 -15.12
N GLU A 284 -44.72 9.29 -15.95
CA GLU A 284 -44.03 10.44 -16.60
C GLU A 284 -44.07 11.83 -15.91
N SER A 285 -43.04 12.70 -15.88
CA SER A 285 -41.74 12.87 -16.58
C SER A 285 -41.02 14.14 -15.99
N PRO A 286 -40.07 14.88 -16.64
CA PRO A 286 -38.65 14.95 -16.27
C PRO A 286 -38.10 16.38 -15.97
N SER A 287 -36.76 16.54 -15.96
CA SER A 287 -35.90 17.77 -15.91
C SER A 287 -35.24 18.02 -14.53
N THR A 288 -34.00 18.50 -14.34
CA THR A 288 -32.97 19.16 -15.17
C THR A 288 -31.57 18.95 -14.54
N GLN A 289 -30.53 19.26 -15.33
CA GLN A 289 -29.08 19.16 -15.18
C GLN A 289 -28.38 19.72 -13.92
N ALA A 290 -27.12 19.24 -13.80
CA ALA A 290 -25.88 19.90 -13.37
C ALA A 290 -25.49 19.86 -11.88
N GLY A 291 -24.36 19.21 -11.60
CA GLY A 291 -23.69 19.24 -10.30
C GLY A 291 -22.30 18.62 -10.36
N CYS A 292 -21.31 19.47 -10.60
CA CYS A 292 -19.93 19.43 -10.09
C CYS A 292 -19.45 18.11 -9.46
N GLU A 293 -18.60 17.35 -10.17
CA GLU A 293 -17.85 16.24 -9.60
C GLU A 293 -16.74 16.79 -8.68
N ILE A 294 -16.98 16.70 -7.38
CA ILE A 294 -15.97 16.85 -6.33
C ILE A 294 -15.31 15.47 -6.18
N PRO A 295 -13.97 15.34 -6.23
CA PRO A 295 -13.34 14.04 -6.02
C PRO A 295 -13.65 13.53 -4.61
N ALA A 296 -14.03 12.26 -4.52
CA ALA A 296 -14.39 11.59 -3.28
C ALA A 296 -13.21 11.64 -2.26
N PRO A 297 -13.50 11.80 -0.96
CA PRO A 297 -12.46 11.82 0.06
C PRO A 297 -11.73 10.47 0.11
N ARG A 298 -10.39 10.49 0.12
CA ARG A 298 -9.54 9.30 0.27
C ARG A 298 -9.73 8.72 1.68
N VAL A 299 -10.41 7.58 1.75
CA VAL A 299 -10.75 6.82 2.96
C VAL A 299 -9.55 5.93 3.35
N ALA A 300 -9.16 5.88 4.62
CA ALA A 300 -8.13 4.98 5.14
C ALA A 300 -8.76 3.97 6.11
N ALA A 301 -8.50 2.67 5.93
CA ALA A 301 -8.90 1.65 6.90
C ALA A 301 -7.73 1.36 7.86
N ALA A 302 -8.00 1.37 9.17
CA ALA A 302 -7.03 1.01 10.19
C ALA A 302 -7.60 -0.15 11.03
N SER A 303 -6.93 -1.31 11.03
CA SER A 303 -7.38 -2.39 11.93
C SER A 303 -6.97 -2.08 13.37
N VAL A 304 -7.94 -2.01 14.29
CA VAL A 304 -7.73 -1.81 15.73
C VAL A 304 -8.22 -3.06 16.43
N ARG A 305 -7.44 -3.69 17.33
CA ARG A 305 -7.85 -4.90 18.07
C ARG A 305 -8.44 -4.56 19.44
N SER A 306 -9.31 -5.45 19.93
CA SER A 306 -9.79 -5.49 21.32
C SER A 306 -8.71 -5.77 22.36
N PRO A 307 -8.88 -5.32 23.62
CA PRO A 307 -7.95 -5.57 24.69
C PRO A 307 -8.18 -6.99 25.20
N GLU A 308 -7.11 -7.76 25.30
CA GLU A 308 -7.13 -9.00 26.07
C GLU A 308 -7.26 -8.65 27.56
N LEU A 309 -8.23 -9.28 28.23
CA LEU A 309 -8.39 -9.29 29.69
C LEU A 309 -7.22 -10.01 30.38
#